data_AF-A0A7C1SJF7-F1
#
_entry.id   AF-A0A7C1SJF7-F1
#
_cell.length_a   1.000
_cell.length_b   1.000
_cell.length_c   1.000
_cell.angle_alpha   90.00
_cell.angle_beta   90.00
_cell.angle_gamma   90.00
#
_symmetry.space_group_name_H-M   'P 1'
#
loop_
_entity.id
_entity.type
_entity.pdbx_description
1 polymer ?
#
loop_
_entity_poly.entity_id
_entity_poly.type
_entity_poly.pdbx_seq_one_letter_code
_entity_poly.pdbx_strand_id
1 'polypeptide(L)'
;MEIKLTKLTLVNFKGIGNFEFNPDGKNATIRGDNATGKTTVADAFRWLLFGKDTADRKDFAIKTLDKSGAAHSNMDHTVEAIIEIED
;
A
#
# COMPACT_ATOMS: atom_id res chain seq x y z
N MET A 1 -8.97 18.92 13.94
CA MET A 1 -8.98 18.07 12.75
C MET A 1 -8.26 16.77 13.09
N GLU A 2 -9.02 15.69 13.18
CA GLU A 2 -8.55 14.32 13.34
C GLU A 2 -8.74 13.56 12.02
N ILE A 3 -7.73 12.79 11.60
CA ILE A 3 -7.75 12.02 10.35
C ILE A 3 -7.55 10.55 10.69
N LYS A 4 -8.51 9.71 10.33
CA LYS A 4 -8.53 8.27 10.65
C LYS A 4 -8.57 7.44 9.37
N LEU A 5 -7.70 6.42 9.30
CA LEU A 5 -7.78 5.41 8.24
C LEU A 5 -8.87 4.42 8.60
N THR A 6 -9.88 4.26 7.75
CA THR A 6 -10.95 3.26 7.93
C THR A 6 -10.63 1.98 7.16
N LYS A 7 -10.11 2.12 5.94
CA LYS A 7 -9.81 1.00 5.03
C LYS A 7 -8.67 1.33 4.09
N LEU A 8 -7.84 0.33 3.76
CA LEU A 8 -6.81 0.37 2.73
C LEU A 8 -6.86 -0.90 1.87
N THR A 9 -6.97 -0.75 0.56
CA THR A 9 -7.00 -1.84 -0.44
C THR A 9 -5.82 -1.70 -1.39
N LEU A 10 -5.08 -2.79 -1.63
CA LEU A 10 -3.98 -2.88 -2.59
C LEU A 10 -4.31 -3.93 -3.64
N VAL A 11 -4.10 -3.60 -4.92
CA VAL A 11 -4.17 -4.55 -6.04
C VAL A 11 -2.87 -4.48 -6.85
N ASN A 12 -2.18 -5.60 -6.98
CA ASN A 12 -0.90 -5.80 -7.68
C ASN A 12 0.20 -4.79 -7.31
N PHE A 13 0.25 -4.34 -6.06
CA PHE A 13 1.16 -3.30 -5.58
C PHE A 13 2.43 -3.90 -4.95
N LYS A 14 3.61 -3.64 -5.53
CA LYS A 14 4.94 -4.10 -5.06
C LYS A 14 4.96 -5.55 -4.54
N GLY A 15 4.50 -6.49 -5.37
CA GLY A 15 4.52 -7.93 -5.07
C GLY A 15 3.31 -8.45 -4.28
N ILE A 16 2.45 -7.58 -3.76
CA ILE A 16 1.16 -7.96 -3.18
C ILE A 16 0.12 -7.99 -4.30
N GLY A 17 -0.45 -9.18 -4.57
CA GLY A 17 -1.51 -9.34 -5.58
C GLY A 17 -2.84 -8.71 -5.17
N ASN A 18 -3.33 -9.04 -3.97
CA ASN A 18 -4.49 -8.40 -3.35
C ASN A 18 -4.30 -8.38 -1.84
N PHE A 19 -4.57 -7.24 -1.20
CA PHE A 19 -4.59 -7.12 0.25
C PHE A 19 -5.60 -6.07 0.70
N GLU A 20 -6.34 -6.37 1.76
CA GLU A 20 -7.30 -5.47 2.38
C GLU A 20 -7.00 -5.33 3.88
N PHE A 21 -6.96 -4.09 4.36
CA PHE A 21 -6.76 -3.75 5.76
C PHE A 21 -7.86 -2.81 6.23
N ASN A 22 -8.64 -3.26 7.22
CA ASN A 22 -9.81 -2.55 7.77
C ASN A 22 -9.59 -2.25 9.26
N PRO A 23 -8.82 -1.21 9.61
CA PRO A 23 -8.63 -0.81 11.01
C PRO A 23 -9.84 -0.06 11.61
N ASP A 24 -10.83 0.34 10.80
CA ASP A 24 -12.05 1.03 11.25
C ASP A 24 -11.77 2.26 12.12
N GLY A 25 -10.74 3.04 11.76
CA GLY A 25 -10.32 4.23 12.51
C GLY A 25 -9.65 3.96 13.85
N LYS A 26 -9.35 2.70 14.18
CA LYS A 26 -8.73 2.28 15.45
C LYS A 26 -7.25 2.00 15.29
N ASN A 27 -6.56 1.95 16.43
CA ASN A 27 -5.19 1.45 16.49
C ASN A 27 -5.15 -0.01 16.05
N ALA A 28 -4.24 -0.32 15.12
CA ALA A 28 -4.06 -1.66 14.58
C ALA A 28 -2.56 -1.92 14.31
N THR A 29 -2.19 -3.20 14.20
CA THR A 29 -0.80 -3.61 13.97
C THR A 29 -0.75 -4.68 12.91
N ILE A 30 0.08 -4.47 11.87
CA ILE A 30 0.37 -5.46 10.84
C ILE A 30 1.66 -6.19 11.22
N ARG A 31 1.60 -7.53 11.34
CA ARG A 31 2.73 -8.39 11.72
C ARG A 31 2.91 -9.50 10.69
N GLY A 32 4.12 -10.04 10.63
CA GLY A 32 4.54 -11.08 9.69
C GLY A 32 6.06 -11.17 9.61
N ASP A 33 6.59 -12.21 8.99
CA ASP A 33 8.04 -12.42 8.87
C ASP A 33 8.71 -11.41 7.93
N ASN A 34 10.04 -11.38 7.93
CA ASN A 34 10.77 -10.52 7.00
C ASN A 34 10.40 -10.84 5.54
N ALA A 35 10.35 -9.82 4.70
CA ALA A 35 9.99 -9.90 3.28
C ALA A 35 8.54 -10.39 2.97
N THR A 36 7.62 -10.43 3.94
CA THR A 36 6.22 -10.84 3.69
C THR A 36 5.26 -9.69 3.34
N GLY A 37 5.76 -8.51 2.96
CA GLY A 37 4.93 -7.39 2.50
C GLY A 37 4.55 -6.35 3.56
N LYS A 38 5.03 -6.44 4.80
CA LYS A 38 4.78 -5.41 5.84
C LYS A 38 5.15 -3.99 5.37
N THR A 39 6.37 -3.81 4.86
CA THR A 39 6.84 -2.53 4.32
C THR A 39 6.04 -2.12 3.08
N THR A 40 5.61 -3.08 2.26
CA THR A 40 4.78 -2.80 1.08
C THR A 40 3.45 -2.14 1.45
N VAL A 41 2.79 -2.59 2.52
CA VAL A 41 1.54 -1.96 2.98
C VAL A 41 1.78 -0.52 3.45
N ALA A 42 2.87 -0.28 4.19
CA ALA A 42 3.23 1.07 4.62
C ALA A 42 3.59 1.99 3.43
N ASP A 43 4.33 1.45 2.45
CA ASP A 43 4.65 2.14 1.20
C ASP A 43 3.40 2.49 0.40
N ALA A 44 2.40 1.61 0.35
CA ALA A 44 1.16 1.83 -0.39
C ALA A 44 0.41 3.05 0.16
N PHE A 45 0.23 3.12 1.47
CA PHE A 45 -0.43 4.26 2.11
C PHE A 45 0.33 5.57 1.89
N ARG A 46 1.66 5.55 2.01
CA ARG A 46 2.50 6.74 1.78
C ARG A 46 2.50 7.17 0.31
N TRP A 47 2.47 6.20 -0.61
CA TRP A 47 2.41 6.45 -2.04
C TRP A 47 1.08 7.08 -2.43
N LEU A 48 -0.04 6.56 -1.91
CA LEU A 48 -1.38 7.09 -2.17
C LEU A 48 -1.49 8.59 -1.85
N LEU A 49 -0.93 9.01 -0.72
CA LEU A 49 -1.06 10.40 -0.26
C LEU A 49 0.01 11.34 -0.84
N PHE A 50 1.22 10.84 -1.07
CA PHE A 50 2.39 11.71 -1.34
C PHE A 50 3.20 11.32 -2.57
N GLY A 51 2.86 10.22 -3.24
CA GLY A 51 3.65 9.67 -4.35
C GLY A 51 5.04 9.18 -3.93
N LYS A 52 5.23 8.82 -2.65
CA LYS A 52 6.52 8.40 -2.08
C LYS A 52 6.41 7.08 -1.32
N ASP A 53 7.49 6.29 -1.29
CA ASP A 53 7.60 5.12 -0.41
C ASP A 53 8.14 5.49 0.97
N THR A 54 8.23 4.56 1.91
CA THR A 54 8.73 4.79 3.29
C THR A 54 10.19 5.25 3.38
N ALA A 55 10.98 5.12 2.31
CA ALA A 55 12.35 5.63 2.22
C ALA A 55 12.43 7.03 1.58
N ASP A 56 11.29 7.70 1.35
CA ASP A 56 11.14 9.03 0.74
C ASP A 56 11.49 9.08 -0.76
N ARG A 57 11.56 7.93 -1.42
CA ARG A 57 11.85 7.83 -2.85
C ARG A 57 10.59 8.11 -3.67
N LYS A 58 10.75 8.78 -4.81
CA LYS A 58 9.67 9.08 -5.77
C LYS A 58 9.72 8.21 -7.04
N ASP A 59 10.86 7.60 -7.29
CA ASP A 59 11.26 6.89 -8.51
C ASP A 59 11.20 5.36 -8.35
N PHE A 60 10.36 4.85 -7.45
CA PHE A 60 10.26 3.41 -7.20
C PHE A 60 9.22 2.75 -8.12
N ALA A 61 9.49 1.50 -8.51
CA ALA A 61 8.57 0.72 -9.30
C ALA A 61 7.33 0.33 -8.46
N ILE A 62 6.16 0.83 -8.87
CA ILE A 62 4.85 0.43 -8.33
C ILE A 62 4.45 -0.94 -8.90
N LYS A 63 4.86 -1.20 -10.15
CA LYS A 63 4.49 -2.41 -10.89
C LYS A 63 5.12 -3.62 -10.24
N THR A 64 4.30 -4.64 -10.02
CA THR A 64 4.78 -5.97 -9.68
C THR A 64 5.56 -6.50 -10.88
N LEU A 65 6.86 -6.70 -10.67
CA LEU A 65 7.75 -7.32 -11.64
C LEU A 65 7.69 -8.84 -11.45
N ASP A 66 7.71 -9.59 -12.54
CA ASP A 66 7.86 -11.04 -12.49
C ASP A 66 9.30 -11.43 -12.09
N LYS A 67 9.56 -12.75 -12.02
CA LYS A 67 10.90 -13.29 -11.69
C LYS A 67 12.00 -12.87 -12.68
N SER A 68 11.65 -12.35 -13.85
CA SER A 68 12.58 -11.84 -14.86
C SER A 68 12.79 -10.32 -14.80
N GLY A 69 12.09 -9.63 -13.88
CA GLY A 69 12.13 -8.18 -13.78
C GLY A 69 11.22 -7.47 -14.79
N ALA A 70 10.40 -8.21 -15.54
CA ALA A 70 9.45 -7.64 -16.47
C ALA A 70 8.15 -7.27 -15.73
N ALA A 71 7.62 -6.09 -16.00
CA ALA A 71 6.29 -5.73 -15.52
C ALA A 71 5.25 -6.61 -16.22
N HIS A 72 4.35 -7.20 -15.46
CA HIS A 72 3.19 -7.86 -16.05
C HIS A 72 2.33 -6.82 -16.81
N SER A 73 2.30 -6.91 -18.15
CA SER A 73 1.38 -6.09 -18.95
C SER A 73 -0.06 -6.57 -18.74
N ASN A 74 -1.01 -5.62 -18.61
CA ASN A 74 -2.47 -5.83 -18.48
C ASN A 74 -3.00 -6.19 -17.07
N MET A 75 -2.30 -5.86 -16.00
CA MET A 75 -2.87 -5.90 -14.65
C MET A 75 -3.12 -4.49 -14.12
N ASP A 76 -4.27 -4.28 -13.48
CA ASP A 76 -4.55 -3.07 -12.73
C ASP A 76 -3.64 -3.02 -11.50
N HIS A 77 -3.05 -1.85 -11.27
CA HIS A 77 -2.23 -1.56 -10.10
C HIS A 77 -2.89 -0.41 -9.34
N THR A 78 -3.52 -0.72 -8.22
CA THR A 78 -4.27 0.28 -7.46
C THR A 78 -3.92 0.24 -5.98
N VAL A 79 -3.99 1.41 -5.37
CA VAL A 79 -4.07 1.57 -3.92
C VAL A 79 -5.23 2.52 -3.66
N GLU A 80 -6.15 2.12 -2.80
CA GLU A 80 -7.32 2.90 -2.45
C GLU A 80 -7.46 2.96 -0.93
N ALA A 81 -7.90 4.09 -0.38
CA ALA A 81 -8.17 4.23 1.04
C ALA A 81 -9.49 4.94 1.30
N ILE A 82 -10.16 4.54 2.38
CA ILE A 82 -11.27 5.28 2.98
C ILE A 82 -10.71 5.98 4.21
N ILE A 83 -10.81 7.31 4.23
CA ILE A 83 -10.30 8.18 5.28
C ILE A 83 -11.47 8.96 5.88
N GLU A 84 -11.61 8.88 7.19
CA GLU A 84 -12.54 9.67 7.98
C GLU A 84 -11.85 10.94 8.48
N ILE A 85 -12.56 12.06 8.42
CA ILE A 85 -12.08 13.38 8.82
C ILE A 85 -13.09 13.97 9.81
N GLU A 86 -12.63 14.25 11.02
CA GLU A 86 -13.40 14.92 12.07
C GLU A 86 -12.74 16.28 12.37
N ASP A 87 -13.53 17.32 12.68
CA ASP A 87 -13.03 18.67 13.00
C ASP A 87 -12.52 18.82 14.43
#